data_AF-A0A955AYV7-F1
#
_entry.id   AF-A0A955AYV7-F1
#
_cell.length_a   1.000
_cell.length_b   1.000
_cell.length_c   1.000
_cell.angle_alpha   90.00
_cell.angle_beta   90.00
_cell.angle_gamma   90.00
#
_symmetry.space_group_name_H-M   'P 1'
#
loop_
_entity.id
_entity.type
_entity.pdbx_description
1 polymer ?
#
loop_
_entity_poly.entity_id
_entity_poly.type
_entity_poly.pdbx_seq_one_letter_code
_entity_poly.pdbx_strand_id
1 'polypeptide(L)'
;MIDFEYLQTGIQGLANAHKAGTMAGHLGAAVVAGYFLGEDHADWDDAVFAGITGELKRIIAGEEAIWWNVKQTGLTAEALFEPLPDGPANAEAIRTLAEALARNIGETRQSGHNVIFAAIAIRALSDHTDMATPAVLAGVRKLIAGFNGAHAGRGYYGKPTGWKTGNQVRLDAANDFPAYSSVNEMAGVMIDEL
;
A
#
# COMPACT_ATOMS: atom_id res chain seq x y z
N MET A 1 -12.22 19.00 -1.36
CA MET A 1 -10.87 18.61 -0.92
C MET A 1 -10.97 17.64 0.25
N ILE A 2 -10.10 16.63 0.30
CA ILE A 2 -10.05 15.64 1.39
C ILE A 2 -9.19 16.20 2.53
N ASP A 3 -9.61 15.98 3.78
CA ASP A 3 -8.90 16.51 4.95
C ASP A 3 -7.51 15.88 5.11
N PHE A 4 -6.53 16.69 5.51
CA PHE A 4 -5.17 16.26 5.82
C PHE A 4 -5.12 15.22 6.95
N GLU A 5 -6.10 15.22 7.86
CA GLU A 5 -6.22 14.20 8.91
C GLU A 5 -6.29 12.77 8.34
N TYR A 6 -6.84 12.58 7.12
CA TYR A 6 -6.84 11.27 6.47
C TYR A 6 -5.43 10.82 6.08
N LEU A 7 -4.56 11.72 5.63
CA LEU A 7 -3.17 11.39 5.36
C LEU A 7 -2.47 10.90 6.63
N GLN A 8 -2.62 11.65 7.73
CA GLN A 8 -2.05 11.31 9.02
C GLN A 8 -2.56 9.95 9.51
N THR A 9 -3.88 9.77 9.51
CA THR A 9 -4.55 8.54 9.97
C THR A 9 -4.14 7.34 9.11
N GLY A 10 -4.12 7.50 7.78
CA GLY A 10 -3.70 6.45 6.86
C GLY A 10 -2.25 6.00 7.09
N ILE A 11 -1.35 6.93 7.40
CA ILE A 11 0.04 6.60 7.72
C ILE A 11 0.17 5.85 9.05
N GLN A 12 -0.63 6.18 10.07
CA GLN A 12 -0.71 5.38 11.30
C GLN A 12 -1.18 3.96 10.99
N GLY A 13 -2.25 3.83 10.21
CA GLY A 13 -2.79 2.54 9.75
C GLY A 13 -1.73 1.68 9.04
N LEU A 14 -0.98 2.30 8.12
CA LEU A 14 0.06 1.62 7.37
C LEU A 14 1.24 1.20 8.27
N ALA A 15 1.65 2.06 9.20
CA ALA A 15 2.73 1.76 10.14
C ALA A 15 2.34 0.65 11.15
N ASN A 16 1.06 0.57 11.54
CA ASN A 16 0.54 -0.47 12.44
C ASN A 16 0.23 -1.80 11.73
N ALA A 17 0.03 -1.81 10.41
CA ALA A 17 -0.40 -2.99 9.65
C ALA A 17 0.44 -4.26 9.88
N HIS A 18 1.75 -4.13 10.10
CA HIS A 18 2.61 -5.28 10.40
C HIS A 18 2.15 -6.11 11.61
N LYS A 19 1.38 -5.52 12.54
CA LYS A 19 0.79 -6.19 13.71
C LYS A 19 -0.39 -7.11 13.34
N ALA A 20 -1.13 -6.77 12.29
CA ALA A 20 -2.29 -7.53 11.80
C ALA A 20 -1.97 -8.43 10.59
N GLY A 21 -0.78 -8.28 10.00
CA GLY A 21 -0.31 -9.02 8.84
C GLY A 21 -0.06 -8.10 7.64
N THR A 22 0.78 -8.54 6.70
CA THR A 22 1.21 -7.70 5.57
C THR A 22 0.04 -7.12 4.77
N MET A 23 -1.01 -7.92 4.54
CA MET A 23 -2.16 -7.49 3.75
C MET A 23 -3.06 -6.48 4.47
N ALA A 24 -2.96 -6.33 5.79
CA ALA A 24 -3.65 -5.23 6.50
C ALA A 24 -3.17 -3.84 6.05
N GLY A 25 -1.99 -3.78 5.39
CA GLY A 25 -1.48 -2.55 4.78
C GLY A 25 -2.41 -1.93 3.73
N HIS A 26 -3.34 -2.71 3.17
CA HIS A 26 -4.38 -2.21 2.25
C HIS A 26 -5.15 -1.05 2.84
N LEU A 27 -5.52 -1.14 4.12
CA LEU A 27 -6.39 -0.13 4.70
C LEU A 27 -5.68 1.20 4.87
N GLY A 28 -4.49 1.18 5.46
CA GLY A 28 -3.66 2.37 5.61
C GLY A 28 -3.34 2.98 4.24
N ALA A 29 -2.96 2.14 3.28
CA ALA A 29 -2.67 2.57 1.92
C ALA A 29 -3.89 3.18 1.21
N ALA A 30 -5.08 2.61 1.37
CA ALA A 30 -6.32 3.12 0.80
C ALA A 30 -6.69 4.49 1.37
N VAL A 31 -6.52 4.69 2.68
CA VAL A 31 -6.77 5.99 3.32
C VAL A 31 -5.78 7.05 2.84
N VAL A 32 -4.49 6.73 2.76
CA VAL A 32 -3.48 7.64 2.20
C VAL A 32 -3.76 7.95 0.73
N ALA A 33 -4.09 6.95 -0.08
CA ALA A 33 -4.40 7.14 -1.49
C ALA A 33 -5.66 8.01 -1.68
N GLY A 34 -6.68 7.87 -0.84
CA GLY A 34 -7.86 8.73 -0.88
C GLY A 34 -7.56 10.20 -0.61
N TYR A 35 -6.63 10.49 0.30
CA TYR A 35 -6.12 11.86 0.47
C TYR A 35 -5.42 12.36 -0.80
N PHE A 36 -4.51 11.56 -1.37
CA PHE A 36 -3.79 11.96 -2.58
C PHE A 36 -4.69 12.16 -3.80
N LEU A 37 -5.78 11.39 -3.95
CA LEU A 37 -6.77 11.68 -4.98
C LEU A 37 -7.37 13.08 -4.82
N GLY A 38 -7.61 13.52 -3.58
CA GLY A 38 -8.09 14.87 -3.30
C GLY A 38 -7.08 15.97 -3.58
N GLU A 39 -5.79 15.67 -3.39
CA GLU A 39 -4.66 16.57 -3.67
C GLU A 39 -4.39 16.69 -5.17
N ASP A 40 -4.28 15.56 -5.86
CA ASP A 40 -3.93 15.45 -7.28
C ASP A 40 -5.07 15.93 -8.20
N HIS A 41 -6.32 15.87 -7.72
CA HIS A 41 -7.52 16.24 -8.46
C HIS A 41 -8.38 17.27 -7.72
N ALA A 42 -7.76 18.38 -7.32
CA ALA A 42 -8.42 19.47 -6.61
C ALA A 42 -9.58 20.12 -7.39
N ASP A 43 -9.71 19.84 -8.69
CA ASP A 43 -10.74 20.34 -9.61
C ASP A 43 -12.01 19.48 -9.71
N TRP A 44 -12.04 18.31 -9.04
CA TRP A 44 -13.22 17.44 -9.03
C TRP A 44 -14.41 18.03 -8.28
N ASP A 45 -15.60 17.50 -8.59
CA ASP A 45 -16.86 17.89 -7.96
C ASP A 45 -16.87 17.51 -6.46
N ASP A 46 -17.46 18.37 -5.63
CA ASP A 46 -17.62 18.14 -4.19
C ASP A 46 -18.31 16.82 -3.85
N ALA A 47 -19.22 16.34 -4.70
CA ALA A 47 -19.85 15.04 -4.55
C ALA A 47 -18.86 13.87 -4.63
N VAL A 48 -17.81 14.01 -5.46
CA VAL A 48 -16.72 13.01 -5.55
C VAL A 48 -15.92 13.00 -4.26
N PHE A 49 -15.55 14.17 -3.74
CA PHE A 49 -14.86 14.26 -2.45
C PHE A 49 -15.70 13.72 -1.29
N ALA A 50 -17.02 13.97 -1.30
CA ALA A 50 -17.93 13.41 -0.31
C ALA A 50 -17.99 11.88 -0.38
N GLY A 51 -18.02 11.31 -1.58
CA GLY A 51 -17.97 9.86 -1.81
C GLY A 51 -16.68 9.24 -1.29
N ILE A 52 -15.53 9.78 -1.67
CA ILE A 52 -14.20 9.34 -1.20
C ILE A 52 -14.15 9.41 0.33
N THR A 53 -14.50 10.56 0.91
CA THR A 53 -14.51 10.76 2.37
C THR A 53 -15.40 9.74 3.09
N GLY A 54 -16.56 9.41 2.51
CA GLY A 54 -17.45 8.38 3.03
C GLY A 54 -16.78 7.01 3.10
N GLU A 55 -16.10 6.58 2.04
CA GLU A 55 -15.38 5.31 2.01
C GLU A 55 -14.19 5.30 2.98
N LEU A 56 -13.45 6.40 3.10
CA LEU A 56 -12.34 6.49 4.06
C LEU A 56 -12.83 6.31 5.50
N LYS A 57 -13.97 6.91 5.85
CA LYS A 57 -14.60 6.73 7.18
C LYS A 57 -14.98 5.27 7.42
N ARG A 58 -15.58 4.60 6.44
CA ARG A 58 -15.97 3.18 6.54
C ARG A 58 -14.76 2.26 6.71
N ILE A 59 -13.66 2.54 6.01
CA ILE A 59 -12.39 1.82 6.17
C ILE A 59 -11.86 1.98 7.60
N ILE A 60 -11.79 3.22 8.11
CA ILE A 60 -11.29 3.51 9.47
C ILE A 60 -12.18 2.87 10.55
N ALA A 61 -13.50 2.85 10.31
CA ALA A 61 -14.48 2.20 11.19
C ALA A 61 -14.47 0.66 11.11
N GLY A 62 -13.62 0.06 10.26
CA GLY A 62 -13.47 -1.39 10.19
C GLY A 62 -14.53 -2.13 9.39
N GLU A 63 -15.30 -1.43 8.55
CA GLU A 63 -16.32 -2.05 7.71
C GLU A 63 -15.71 -2.92 6.60
N GLU A 64 -14.41 -2.76 6.31
CA GLU A 64 -13.66 -3.48 5.28
C GLU A 64 -12.86 -4.69 5.84
N ALA A 65 -13.57 -5.65 6.42
CA ALA A 65 -12.99 -6.80 7.13
C ALA A 65 -12.27 -7.87 6.27
N ILE A 66 -12.19 -7.68 4.95
CA ILE A 66 -11.59 -8.66 4.01
C ILE A 66 -10.07 -8.76 4.18
N TRP A 67 -9.43 -7.69 4.65
CA TRP A 67 -7.98 -7.53 4.58
C TRP A 67 -7.22 -8.04 5.81
N TRP A 68 -7.91 -8.41 6.89
CA TRP A 68 -7.29 -9.05 8.06
C TRP A 68 -8.30 -9.86 8.88
N ASN A 69 -7.80 -10.82 9.67
CA ASN A 69 -8.63 -11.65 10.53
C ASN A 69 -8.48 -11.22 11.99
N VAL A 70 -9.45 -10.47 12.51
CA VAL A 70 -9.48 -9.99 13.92
C VAL A 70 -9.36 -11.15 14.90
N LYS A 71 -9.98 -12.32 14.62
CA LYS A 71 -9.92 -13.49 15.52
C LYS A 71 -8.52 -14.10 15.60
N GLN A 72 -7.70 -13.94 14.56
CA GLN A 72 -6.33 -14.45 14.54
C GLN A 72 -5.31 -13.48 15.13
N THR A 73 -5.59 -12.17 15.01
CA THR A 73 -4.63 -11.11 15.36
C THR A 73 -4.94 -10.43 16.69
N GLY A 74 -6.19 -10.49 17.14
CA GLY A 74 -6.69 -9.76 18.31
C GLY A 74 -6.76 -8.24 18.13
N LEU A 75 -6.48 -7.73 16.92
CA LEU A 75 -6.34 -6.31 16.64
C LEU A 75 -7.60 -5.79 15.92
N THR A 76 -8.23 -4.77 16.49
CA THR A 76 -9.43 -4.14 15.93
C THR A 76 -9.05 -3.11 14.86
N ALA A 77 -10.03 -2.65 14.06
CA ALA A 77 -9.79 -1.60 13.08
C ALA A 77 -9.33 -0.30 13.75
N GLU A 78 -9.93 0.04 14.87
CA GLU A 78 -9.58 1.22 15.66
C GLU A 78 -8.11 1.15 16.11
N ALA A 79 -7.69 0.01 16.67
CA ALA A 79 -6.31 -0.22 17.09
C ALA A 79 -5.29 -0.19 15.93
N LEU A 80 -5.74 -0.41 14.69
CA LEU A 80 -4.88 -0.28 13.52
C LEU A 80 -4.60 1.20 13.22
N PHE A 81 -5.59 2.07 13.34
CA PHE A 81 -5.48 3.49 13.01
C PHE A 81 -5.07 4.37 14.21
N GLU A 82 -4.91 3.78 15.39
CA GLU A 82 -4.43 4.49 16.58
C GLU A 82 -3.07 5.18 16.36
N PRO A 83 -2.91 6.43 16.83
CA PRO A 83 -1.65 7.14 16.77
C PRO A 83 -0.51 6.35 17.42
N LEU A 84 0.61 6.25 16.71
CA LEU A 84 1.86 5.76 17.27
C LEU A 84 2.48 6.79 18.21
N PRO A 85 3.38 6.38 19.12
CA PRO A 85 4.08 7.31 19.98
C PRO A 85 4.78 8.43 19.19
N ASP A 86 4.61 9.66 19.67
CA ASP A 86 5.29 10.83 19.13
C ASP A 86 6.81 10.71 19.28
N GLY A 87 7.51 11.47 18.45
CA GLY A 87 8.96 11.61 18.51
C GLY A 87 9.45 12.65 17.50
N PRO A 88 10.70 13.10 17.61
CA PRO A 88 11.25 14.05 16.66
C PRO A 88 11.28 13.42 15.26
N ALA A 89 10.69 14.12 14.30
CA ALA A 89 10.70 13.71 12.91
C ALA A 89 12.15 13.58 12.38
N ASN A 90 12.38 12.62 11.50
CA ASN A 90 13.67 12.38 10.86
C ASN A 90 13.48 12.10 9.36
N ALA A 91 13.49 13.17 8.57
CA ALA A 91 13.35 13.11 7.11
C ALA A 91 14.43 12.23 6.45
N GLU A 92 15.68 12.28 6.93
CA GLU A 92 16.77 11.47 6.37
C GLU A 92 16.53 9.97 6.53
N ALA A 93 15.81 9.56 7.58
CA ALA A 93 15.51 8.16 7.85
C ALA A 93 14.42 7.58 6.93
N ILE A 94 13.72 8.39 6.12
CA ILE A 94 12.78 7.91 5.09
C ILE A 94 13.48 6.98 4.10
N ARG A 95 14.76 7.22 3.79
CA ARG A 95 15.57 6.35 2.92
C ARG A 95 15.60 4.89 3.37
N THR A 96 15.43 4.64 4.67
CA THR A 96 15.42 3.28 5.23
C THR A 96 14.22 2.45 4.78
N LEU A 97 13.15 3.09 4.29
CA LEU A 97 12.01 2.41 3.67
C LEU A 97 12.39 1.87 2.29
N ALA A 98 13.09 2.67 1.48
CA ALA A 98 13.62 2.23 0.19
C ALA A 98 14.66 1.11 0.36
N GLU A 99 15.53 1.21 1.37
CA GLU A 99 16.48 0.14 1.72
C GLU A 99 15.79 -1.17 2.11
N ALA A 100 14.65 -1.10 2.80
CA ALA A 100 13.86 -2.27 3.14
C ALA A 100 13.19 -2.88 1.90
N LEU A 101 12.63 -2.04 1.02
CA LEU A 101 12.00 -2.46 -0.23
C LEU A 101 13.02 -3.10 -1.18
N ALA A 102 14.24 -2.56 -1.27
CA ALA A 102 15.31 -3.07 -2.13
C ALA A 102 15.60 -4.57 -1.94
N ARG A 103 15.30 -5.11 -0.76
CA ARG A 103 15.49 -6.55 -0.43
C ARG A 103 14.46 -7.46 -1.07
N ASN A 104 13.31 -6.95 -1.49
CA ASN A 104 12.20 -7.75 -2.01
C ASN A 104 11.56 -7.21 -3.29
N ILE A 105 12.02 -6.07 -3.83
CA ILE A 105 11.52 -5.44 -5.06
C ILE A 105 11.79 -6.24 -6.33
N GLY A 106 12.81 -7.09 -6.34
CA GLY A 106 13.22 -7.86 -7.53
C GLY A 106 12.20 -8.89 -8.01
N GLU A 107 11.17 -9.17 -7.23
CA GLU A 107 10.05 -10.03 -7.59
C GLU A 107 8.75 -9.42 -7.08
N THR A 108 7.63 -9.69 -7.75
CA THR A 108 6.31 -9.38 -7.19
C THR A 108 6.15 -10.07 -5.85
N ARG A 109 5.65 -9.37 -4.81
CA ARG A 109 5.25 -9.98 -3.54
C ARG A 109 3.80 -9.66 -3.26
N GLN A 110 2.99 -10.71 -3.15
CA GLN A 110 1.53 -10.66 -3.06
C GLN A 110 0.93 -9.71 -4.09
N SER A 111 1.19 -9.91 -5.39
CA SER A 111 0.70 -9.04 -6.48
C SER A 111 1.25 -7.61 -6.47
N GLY A 112 2.40 -7.37 -5.83
CA GLY A 112 3.08 -6.06 -5.85
C GLY A 112 2.80 -5.17 -4.64
N HIS A 113 2.09 -5.67 -3.61
CA HIS A 113 1.79 -4.89 -2.41
C HIS A 113 3.03 -4.43 -1.63
N ASN A 114 4.16 -5.12 -1.77
CA ASN A 114 5.43 -4.63 -1.25
C ASN A 114 5.81 -3.26 -1.84
N VAL A 115 5.65 -3.09 -3.16
CA VAL A 115 5.96 -1.85 -3.88
C VAL A 115 4.90 -0.80 -3.60
N ILE A 116 3.61 -1.17 -3.69
CA ILE A 116 2.49 -0.23 -3.49
C ILE A 116 2.57 0.44 -2.11
N PHE A 117 2.73 -0.35 -1.05
CA PHE A 117 2.76 0.19 0.32
C PHE A 117 4.02 1.01 0.58
N ALA A 118 5.16 0.57 0.07
CA ALA A 118 6.40 1.32 0.21
C ALA A 118 6.34 2.66 -0.55
N ALA A 119 5.84 2.67 -1.78
CA ALA A 119 5.74 3.88 -2.59
C ALA A 119 4.79 4.91 -1.97
N ILE A 120 3.60 4.47 -1.53
CA ILE A 120 2.63 5.33 -0.85
C ILE A 120 3.22 5.93 0.44
N ALA A 121 3.89 5.12 1.25
CA ALA A 121 4.53 5.61 2.48
C ALA A 121 5.67 6.59 2.19
N ILE A 122 6.51 6.29 1.19
CA ILE A 122 7.64 7.15 0.81
C ILE A 122 7.13 8.50 0.29
N ARG A 123 6.09 8.52 -0.56
CA ARG A 123 5.46 9.78 -1.02
C ARG A 123 4.97 10.59 0.17
N ALA A 124 4.09 10.03 0.99
CA ALA A 124 3.50 10.71 2.14
C ALA A 124 4.53 11.30 3.12
N LEU A 125 5.56 10.52 3.45
CA LEU A 125 6.59 10.99 4.40
C LEU A 125 7.58 11.96 3.76
N SER A 126 7.78 11.91 2.44
CA SER A 126 8.65 12.87 1.75
C SER A 126 7.96 14.22 1.59
N ASP A 127 6.66 14.23 1.29
CA ASP A 127 5.85 15.44 1.14
C ASP A 127 5.57 16.09 2.51
N HIS A 128 5.41 15.28 3.55
CA HIS A 128 5.10 15.71 4.92
C HIS A 128 6.08 15.10 5.93
N THR A 129 7.29 15.63 5.92
CA THR A 129 8.42 15.10 6.71
C THR A 129 8.21 15.15 8.22
N ASP A 130 7.30 15.99 8.72
CA ASP A 130 6.89 16.06 10.12
C ASP A 130 6.25 14.77 10.63
N MET A 131 5.66 13.97 9.74
CA MET A 131 5.10 12.65 10.08
C MET A 131 6.17 11.53 10.12
N ALA A 132 7.41 11.80 9.70
CA ALA A 132 8.49 10.81 9.65
C ALA A 132 9.10 10.53 11.04
N THR A 133 8.25 10.16 11.99
CA THR A 133 8.68 9.84 13.36
C THR A 133 9.35 8.46 13.41
N PRO A 134 10.20 8.18 14.41
CA PRO A 134 10.85 6.88 14.56
C PRO A 134 9.86 5.71 14.63
N ALA A 135 8.70 5.91 15.26
CA ALA A 135 7.68 4.88 15.40
C ALA A 135 7.01 4.56 14.06
N VAL A 136 6.62 5.59 13.30
CA VAL A 136 6.04 5.44 11.95
C VAL A 136 7.02 4.73 11.01
N LEU A 137 8.25 5.24 10.93
CA LEU A 137 9.30 4.66 10.07
C LEU A 137 9.60 3.20 10.43
N ALA A 138 9.67 2.88 11.73
CA ALA A 138 9.89 1.51 12.18
C ALA A 138 8.69 0.59 11.82
N GLY A 139 7.46 1.08 11.96
CA GLY A 139 6.25 0.34 11.62
C GLY A 139 6.16 0.02 10.13
N VAL A 140 6.32 1.03 9.28
CA VAL A 140 6.31 0.86 7.81
C VAL A 140 7.47 -0.05 7.37
N ARG A 141 8.67 0.10 7.94
CA ARG A 141 9.80 -0.80 7.63
C ARG A 141 9.49 -2.26 7.97
N LYS A 142 8.83 -2.53 9.10
CA LYS A 142 8.39 -3.88 9.47
C LYS A 142 7.33 -4.42 8.51
N LEU A 143 6.40 -3.58 8.07
CA LEU A 143 5.41 -3.96 7.06
C LEU A 143 6.10 -4.40 5.76
N ILE A 144 7.00 -3.57 5.23
CA ILE A 144 7.76 -3.88 4.00
C ILE A 144 8.59 -5.17 4.17
N ALA A 145 9.27 -5.33 5.30
CA ALA A 145 10.04 -6.52 5.60
C ALA A 145 9.19 -7.79 5.72
N GLY A 146 7.91 -7.67 6.08
CA GLY A 146 6.97 -8.80 6.11
C GLY A 146 6.75 -9.46 4.75
N PHE A 147 7.07 -8.77 3.65
CA PHE A 147 7.02 -9.34 2.30
C PHE A 147 8.27 -10.14 1.91
N ASN A 148 9.31 -10.18 2.76
CA ASN A 148 10.49 -10.97 2.50
C ASN A 148 10.13 -12.46 2.41
N GLY A 149 10.32 -13.06 1.24
CA GLY A 149 9.94 -14.44 0.98
C GLY A 149 8.43 -14.68 0.78
N ALA A 150 7.61 -13.62 0.69
CA ALA A 150 6.21 -13.76 0.35
C ALA A 150 6.03 -14.26 -1.09
N HIS A 151 4.96 -15.00 -1.35
CA HIS A 151 4.65 -15.52 -2.68
C HIS A 151 4.36 -14.39 -3.68
N ALA A 152 4.47 -14.67 -4.99
CA ALA A 152 4.22 -13.69 -6.04
C ALA A 152 2.83 -13.06 -6.05
N GLY A 153 1.84 -13.73 -5.44
CA GLY A 153 0.42 -13.45 -5.60
C GLY A 153 -0.24 -14.65 -6.26
N ARG A 154 -1.57 -14.64 -6.33
CA ARG A 154 -2.33 -15.72 -6.96
C ARG A 154 -3.52 -15.16 -7.73
N GLY A 155 -3.78 -15.75 -8.89
CA GLY A 155 -4.97 -15.49 -9.71
C GLY A 155 -5.88 -16.72 -9.75
N TYR A 156 -7.20 -16.50 -9.85
CA TYR A 156 -8.17 -17.57 -10.01
C TYR A 156 -8.52 -17.76 -11.49
N TYR A 157 -8.29 -18.97 -12.02
CA TYR A 157 -8.45 -19.31 -13.44
C TYR A 157 -9.70 -20.17 -13.70
N GLY A 158 -10.76 -19.96 -12.91
CA GLY A 158 -12.00 -20.71 -13.01
C GLY A 158 -11.97 -22.08 -12.33
N LYS A 159 -13.15 -22.68 -12.16
CA LYS A 159 -13.35 -23.94 -11.43
C LYS A 159 -12.45 -25.10 -11.87
N PRO A 160 -12.16 -25.32 -13.18
CA PRO A 160 -11.33 -26.43 -13.61
C PRO A 160 -9.85 -26.28 -13.25
N THR A 161 -9.34 -25.04 -13.17
CA THR A 161 -7.90 -24.76 -12.99
C THR A 161 -7.58 -24.31 -11.58
N GLY A 162 -8.50 -23.63 -10.91
CA GLY A 162 -8.33 -23.12 -9.55
C GLY A 162 -7.37 -21.95 -9.47
N TRP A 163 -6.74 -21.81 -8.30
CA TRP A 163 -5.78 -20.75 -8.00
C TRP A 163 -4.39 -21.11 -8.52
N LYS A 164 -3.74 -20.16 -9.19
CA LYS A 164 -2.33 -20.28 -9.61
C LYS A 164 -1.51 -19.13 -9.05
N THR A 165 -0.33 -19.43 -8.55
CA THR A 165 0.70 -18.43 -8.24
C THR A 165 1.44 -18.00 -9.51
N GLY A 166 2.09 -16.83 -9.49
CA GLY A 166 2.76 -16.27 -10.69
C GLY A 166 3.74 -17.25 -11.36
N ASN A 167 4.50 -18.01 -10.59
CA ASN A 167 5.42 -19.04 -11.09
C ASN A 167 4.74 -20.30 -11.69
N GLN A 168 3.43 -20.43 -11.55
CA GLN A 168 2.63 -21.51 -12.14
C GLN A 168 1.95 -21.09 -13.46
N VAL A 169 2.04 -19.80 -13.80
CA VAL A 169 1.55 -19.29 -15.09
C VAL A 169 2.65 -19.51 -16.12
N ARG A 170 2.34 -20.30 -17.15
CA ARG A 170 3.22 -20.47 -18.30
C ARG A 170 2.85 -19.43 -19.35
N LEU A 171 3.84 -18.64 -19.75
CA LEU A 171 3.72 -17.75 -20.90
C LEU A 171 4.01 -18.59 -22.15
N ASP A 172 3.13 -18.52 -23.16
CA ASP A 172 3.40 -19.12 -24.47
C ASP A 172 4.40 -18.22 -25.20
N ALA A 173 5.33 -18.83 -25.94
CA ALA A 173 6.26 -18.11 -26.80
C ALA A 173 5.53 -17.31 -27.90
N ALA A 174 4.29 -17.70 -28.23
CA ALA A 174 3.44 -16.98 -29.17
C ALA A 174 2.80 -15.69 -28.61
N ASN A 175 2.93 -15.40 -27.32
CA ASN A 175 2.24 -14.27 -26.68
C ASN A 175 2.80 -12.89 -27.07
N ASP A 176 3.87 -12.83 -27.87
CA ASP A 176 4.46 -11.63 -28.47
C ASP A 176 4.49 -10.41 -27.52
N PHE A 177 4.99 -10.63 -26.30
CA PHE A 177 5.09 -9.56 -25.31
C PHE A 177 6.08 -8.50 -25.80
N PRO A 178 5.71 -7.20 -25.76
CA PRO A 178 6.62 -6.14 -26.14
C PRO A 178 7.90 -6.22 -25.29
N ALA A 179 9.05 -6.21 -25.96
CA ALA A 179 10.32 -6.04 -25.29
C ALA A 179 10.51 -4.56 -25.00
N TYR A 180 10.66 -4.21 -23.72
CA TYR A 180 10.95 -2.84 -23.31
C TYR A 180 12.47 -2.66 -23.14
N SER A 181 13.02 -1.60 -23.72
CA SER A 181 14.45 -1.25 -23.62
C SER A 181 14.82 -0.64 -22.26
N SER A 182 13.83 -0.21 -21.48
CA SER A 182 14.02 0.32 -20.13
C SER A 182 12.77 0.18 -19.27
N VAL A 183 12.93 0.30 -17.94
CA VAL A 183 11.81 0.39 -17.01
C VAL A 183 10.93 1.61 -17.29
N ASN A 184 11.53 2.72 -17.73
CA ASN A 184 10.78 3.95 -18.07
C ASN A 184 9.89 3.74 -19.30
N GLU A 185 10.38 3.03 -20.31
CA GLU A 185 9.57 2.69 -21.49
C GLU A 185 8.42 1.76 -21.10
N MET A 186 8.70 0.71 -20.32
CA MET A 186 7.66 -0.18 -19.80
C MET A 186 6.62 0.59 -18.98
N ALA A 187 7.06 1.49 -18.11
CA ALA A 187 6.17 2.32 -17.30
C ALA A 187 5.32 3.26 -18.17
N GLY A 188 5.91 3.88 -19.19
CA GLY A 188 5.19 4.74 -20.14
C GLY A 188 4.08 3.98 -20.86
N VAL A 189 4.37 2.81 -21.43
CA VAL A 189 3.37 1.97 -22.11
C VAL A 189 2.26 1.55 -21.15
N MET A 190 2.60 1.11 -19.94
CA MET A 190 1.59 0.72 -18.94
C MET A 190 0.71 1.89 -18.50
N ILE A 191 1.25 3.11 -18.42
CA ILE A 191 0.48 4.31 -18.06
C ILE A 191 -0.48 4.68 -19.20
N ASP A 192 -0.05 4.58 -20.45
CA ASP A 192 -0.89 4.86 -21.63
C ASP A 192 -2.07 3.86 -21.77
N GLU A 193 -1.99 2.69 -21.13
CA GLU A 193 -3.04 1.67 -21.10
C GLU A 193 -4.05 1.82 -19.95
N LEU A 194 -3.84 2.74 -19.01
CA LEU A 194 -4.75 3.04 -17.87
C LEU A 194 -5.79 4.11 -18.22
#